data_AF-A0A0J5SD57-F1
#
_entry.id   AF-A0A0J5SD57-F1
#
_cell.length_a   1.000
_cell.length_b   1.000
_cell.length_c   1.000
_cell.angle_alpha   90.00
_cell.angle_beta   90.00
_cell.angle_gamma   90.00
#
_symmetry.space_group_name_H-M   'P 1'
#
loop_
_entity.id
_entity.type
_entity.pdbx_description
1 polymer ?
#
loop_
_entity_poly.entity_id
_entity_poly.type
_entity_poly.pdbx_seq_one_letter_code
_entity_poly.pdbx_strand_id
1 'polypeptide(L)'
;MKKLAVGMLVLALLLAGCSSSDSSGKADTKKDEKEEKVVKKGLLNVEITLPAEFTEGQDVDDMIKQAKEEGVKEVKKNDDGSLTYVMSKADHKKMMKEMAKGMEESIDEAKDGFESIEDITYNKDFTKFTMVVTDEESYKNSMDAFASITVGMTGMMYQVFDGKDRDKIKIKVAVEDKSTGKQFDEIIYPDAMDDLKEEAEAGTAE
;
A
#
# COMPACT_ATOMS: atom_id res chain seq x y z
N MET A 1 34.08 -9.87 -3.64
CA MET A 1 34.10 -10.88 -2.57
C MET A 1 33.78 -10.18 -1.27
N LYS A 2 32.60 -10.31 -0.67
CA LYS A 2 31.36 -11.00 -1.03
C LYS A 2 30.21 -10.07 -0.65
N LYS A 3 29.13 -10.18 -1.41
CA LYS A 3 27.81 -9.62 -1.13
C LYS A 3 27.30 -10.15 0.21
N LEU A 4 26.48 -9.37 0.92
CA LEU A 4 25.34 -9.74 1.79
C LEU A 4 25.30 -8.91 3.09
N ALA A 5 24.32 -8.00 3.17
CA ALA A 5 23.53 -7.71 4.36
C ALA A 5 22.29 -6.94 3.91
N VAL A 6 21.30 -7.70 3.43
CA VAL A 6 19.91 -7.26 3.25
C VAL A 6 19.14 -7.78 4.45
N GLY A 7 18.39 -6.89 5.12
CA GLY A 7 17.12 -7.17 5.79
C GLY A 7 17.14 -7.67 7.23
N MET A 8 16.68 -6.85 8.17
CA MET A 8 15.87 -7.29 9.33
C MET A 8 15.20 -6.09 10.04
N LEU A 9 13.95 -5.78 9.67
CA LEU A 9 12.92 -5.43 10.65
C LEU A 9 11.85 -6.52 10.57
N VAL A 10 12.25 -7.71 11.01
CA VAL A 10 11.33 -8.80 11.32
C VAL A 10 11.09 -8.71 12.83
N LEU A 11 9.81 -8.56 13.15
CA LEU A 11 9.18 -8.76 14.44
C LEU A 11 9.87 -9.91 15.20
N ALA A 12 10.33 -9.61 16.41
CA ALA A 12 11.10 -10.51 17.25
C ALA A 12 10.40 -11.88 17.43
N LEU A 13 11.09 -12.98 17.08
CA LEU A 13 11.09 -14.24 17.83
C LEU A 13 12.05 -15.30 17.23
N LEU A 14 12.81 -15.91 18.15
CA LEU A 14 13.49 -17.21 18.13
C LEU A 14 14.97 -17.29 17.69
N LEU A 15 15.70 -17.85 18.66
CA LEU A 15 17.12 -18.14 18.76
C LEU A 15 17.57 -19.26 17.82
N ALA A 16 18.88 -19.26 17.57
CA ALA A 16 19.76 -20.36 17.18
C ALA A 16 20.18 -20.44 15.70
N GLY A 17 21.50 -20.46 15.49
CA GLY A 17 22.10 -21.24 14.40
C GLY A 17 22.95 -20.45 13.40
N CYS A 18 24.22 -20.25 13.74
CA CYS A 18 25.31 -19.78 12.88
C CYS A 18 25.60 -20.74 11.70
N SER A 19 26.04 -20.24 10.54
CA SER A 19 27.28 -20.74 9.89
C SER A 19 27.73 -19.90 8.68
N SER A 20 28.89 -19.27 8.89
CA SER A 20 29.96 -18.80 7.99
C SER A 20 30.02 -19.29 6.53
N SER A 21 30.37 -18.40 5.58
CA SER A 21 31.65 -18.54 4.83
C SER A 21 32.02 -17.34 3.92
N ASP A 22 33.11 -16.69 4.34
CA ASP A 22 33.89 -15.66 3.66
C ASP A 22 34.62 -16.19 2.41
N SER A 23 35.04 -15.28 1.54
CA SER A 23 36.21 -15.33 0.66
C SER A 23 36.23 -14.04 -0.14
N SER A 24 37.46 -13.59 -0.48
CA SER A 24 38.11 -12.33 -0.95
C SER A 24 38.69 -12.25 -2.39
N GLY A 25 38.48 -11.18 -3.18
CA GLY A 25 38.95 -11.11 -4.59
C GLY A 25 38.51 -9.87 -5.38
N LYS A 26 39.41 -8.88 -5.38
CA LYS A 26 39.65 -7.80 -6.38
C LYS A 26 40.25 -8.43 -7.65
N ALA A 27 40.42 -7.81 -8.81
CA ALA A 27 39.97 -6.61 -9.54
C ALA A 27 40.66 -6.74 -10.92
N ASP A 28 40.08 -6.23 -12.01
CA ASP A 28 40.80 -5.27 -12.86
C ASP A 28 39.90 -4.62 -13.92
N THR A 29 40.33 -3.43 -14.29
CA THR A 29 39.62 -2.39 -15.02
C THR A 29 39.80 -2.54 -16.53
N LYS A 30 38.73 -2.33 -17.31
CA LYS A 30 38.88 -1.70 -18.62
C LYS A 30 37.75 -0.69 -18.86
N LYS A 31 38.24 0.51 -19.17
CA LYS A 31 37.59 1.77 -19.47
C LYS A 31 37.12 1.70 -20.93
N ASP A 32 35.86 2.01 -21.19
CA ASP A 32 35.50 2.71 -22.42
C ASP A 32 34.20 3.52 -22.28
N GLU A 33 34.32 4.73 -22.81
CA GLU A 33 33.31 5.59 -23.43
C GLU A 33 32.12 6.10 -22.61
N LYS A 34 32.29 7.37 -22.20
CA LYS A 34 31.23 8.33 -21.91
C LYS A 34 30.29 8.45 -23.11
N GLU A 35 29.15 7.78 -23.05
CA GLU A 35 27.93 8.35 -23.61
C GLU A 35 27.25 9.15 -22.51
N GLU A 36 27.35 10.48 -22.61
CA GLU A 36 26.49 11.41 -21.88
C GLU A 36 25.06 11.23 -22.36
N LYS A 37 24.40 10.18 -21.86
CA LYS A 37 22.95 10.10 -21.85
C LYS A 37 22.51 11.14 -20.83
N VAL A 38 22.28 12.36 -21.30
CA VAL A 38 21.46 13.35 -20.59
C VAL A 38 20.06 12.78 -20.53
N VAL A 39 19.86 11.78 -19.67
CA VAL A 39 18.56 11.29 -19.32
C VAL A 39 17.90 12.46 -18.63
N LYS A 40 16.90 13.04 -19.29
CA LYS A 40 15.99 14.04 -18.71
C LYS A 40 15.69 13.62 -17.28
N LYS A 41 16.30 14.30 -16.29
CA LYS A 41 16.30 13.89 -14.87
C LYS A 41 14.88 13.67 -14.33
N GLY A 42 13.87 14.30 -14.93
CA GLY A 42 12.45 14.09 -14.59
C GLY A 42 11.82 12.79 -15.09
N LEU A 43 12.37 12.08 -16.10
CA LEU A 43 11.75 10.84 -16.62
C LEU A 43 12.04 9.60 -15.77
N LEU A 44 13.01 9.66 -14.85
CA LEU A 44 13.46 8.50 -14.06
C LEU A 44 12.98 8.52 -12.61
N ASN A 45 12.35 9.60 -12.19
CA ASN A 45 11.84 9.75 -10.84
C ASN A 45 10.33 9.55 -10.82
N VAL A 46 9.83 9.17 -9.65
CA VAL A 46 8.41 9.15 -9.32
C VAL A 46 8.21 10.16 -8.20
N GLU A 47 7.13 10.93 -8.31
CA GLU A 47 6.68 11.85 -7.25
C GLU A 47 5.44 11.25 -6.61
N ILE A 48 5.44 11.11 -5.28
CA ILE A 48 4.30 10.66 -4.50
C ILE A 48 3.92 11.80 -3.56
N THR A 49 2.66 12.22 -3.59
CA THR A 49 2.16 13.22 -2.65
C THR A 49 1.35 12.53 -1.56
N LEU A 50 1.89 12.55 -0.34
CA LEU A 50 1.22 12.08 0.86
C LEU A 50 0.40 13.23 1.46
N PRO A 51 -0.92 13.11 1.56
CA PRO A 51 -1.77 14.15 2.14
C PRO A 51 -1.44 14.49 3.59
N ALA A 52 -1.80 15.72 4.00
CA ALA A 52 -1.59 16.20 5.37
C ALA A 52 -2.21 15.26 6.43
N GLU A 53 -3.36 14.66 6.12
CA GLU A 53 -4.09 13.68 6.95
C GLU A 53 -3.22 12.51 7.44
N PHE A 54 -2.18 12.13 6.68
CA PHE A 54 -1.26 11.05 7.07
C PHE A 54 -0.10 11.52 7.94
N THR A 55 0.08 12.83 8.07
CA THR A 55 1.16 13.46 8.84
C THR A 55 0.66 14.08 10.14
N GLU A 56 -0.66 14.14 10.34
CA GLU A 56 -1.25 14.67 11.56
C GLU A 56 -0.78 13.89 12.79
N GLY A 57 -0.28 14.62 13.78
CA GLY A 57 0.26 14.04 15.02
C GLY A 57 1.59 13.30 14.87
N GLN A 58 2.24 13.33 13.70
CA GLN A 58 3.56 12.73 13.46
C GLN A 58 4.67 13.81 13.51
N ASP A 59 5.89 13.39 13.85
CA ASP A 59 7.07 14.23 13.67
C ASP A 59 7.51 14.21 12.19
N VAL A 60 7.08 15.24 11.46
CA VAL A 60 7.35 15.39 10.03
C VAL A 60 8.85 15.45 9.73
N ASP A 61 9.66 16.03 10.61
CA ASP A 61 11.10 16.15 10.36
C ASP A 61 11.80 14.78 10.49
N ASP A 62 11.38 13.96 11.45
CA ASP A 62 11.83 12.58 11.57
C ASP A 62 11.36 11.71 10.39
N MET A 63 10.12 11.86 9.93
CA MET A 63 9.62 11.17 8.72
C MET A 63 10.47 11.50 7.48
N ILE A 64 10.79 12.79 7.28
CA ILE A 64 11.62 13.24 6.16
C ILE A 64 13.04 12.67 6.26
N LYS A 65 13.59 12.61 7.48
CA LYS A 65 14.92 12.06 7.73
C LYS A 65 14.96 10.57 7.38
N GLN A 66 14.01 9.79 7.89
CA GLN A 66 13.93 8.34 7.61
C GLN A 66 13.75 8.07 6.11
N ALA A 67 12.86 8.81 5.43
CA ALA A 67 12.67 8.68 4.00
C ALA A 67 13.98 8.89 3.20
N LYS A 68 14.79 9.87 3.59
CA LYS A 68 16.11 10.10 2.98
C LYS A 68 17.10 8.96 3.24
N GLU A 69 17.07 8.37 4.43
CA GLU A 69 17.88 7.19 4.76
C GLU A 69 17.48 5.96 3.94
N GLU A 70 16.19 5.83 3.59
CA GLU A 70 15.63 4.74 2.77
C GLU A 70 15.76 4.96 1.26
N GLY A 71 16.38 6.07 0.83
CA GLY A 71 16.72 6.32 -0.58
C GLY A 71 15.82 7.31 -1.31
N VAL A 72 14.93 8.03 -0.59
CA VAL A 72 14.21 9.18 -1.16
C VAL A 72 15.20 10.33 -1.41
N LYS A 73 15.17 10.88 -2.63
CA LYS A 73 16.12 11.92 -3.05
C LYS A 73 15.76 13.28 -2.49
N GLU A 74 14.47 13.58 -2.43
CA GLU A 74 13.94 14.88 -2.03
C GLU A 74 12.57 14.67 -1.38
N VAL A 75 12.28 15.48 -0.36
CA VAL A 75 10.93 15.60 0.20
C VAL A 75 10.59 17.08 0.23
N LYS A 76 9.46 17.45 -0.38
CA LYS A 76 8.93 18.81 -0.43
C LYS A 76 7.76 18.91 0.56
N LYS A 77 7.78 19.94 1.41
CA LYS A 77 6.61 20.33 2.21
C LYS A 77 5.77 21.29 1.37
N ASN A 78 4.51 20.96 1.15
CA ASN A 78 3.58 21.79 0.37
C ASN A 78 2.79 22.72 1.30
N ASP A 79 2.24 23.81 0.73
CA ASP A 79 1.51 24.83 1.51
C ASP A 79 0.21 24.29 2.13
N ASP A 80 -0.36 23.23 1.56
CA ASP A 80 -1.55 22.54 2.06
C ASP A 80 -1.23 21.51 3.17
N GLY A 81 0.03 21.45 3.63
CA GLY A 81 0.50 20.51 4.65
C GLY A 81 0.84 19.12 4.12
N SER A 82 0.62 18.83 2.84
CA SER A 82 1.03 17.56 2.23
C SER A 82 2.56 17.48 2.03
N LEU A 83 3.07 16.26 1.90
CA LEU A 83 4.48 15.98 1.62
C LEU A 83 4.64 15.31 0.27
N THR A 84 5.45 15.88 -0.61
CA THR A 84 5.80 15.25 -1.89
C THR A 84 7.19 14.61 -1.83
N TYR A 85 7.23 13.30 -1.95
CA TYR A 85 8.44 12.48 -1.97
C TYR A 85 8.90 12.25 -3.41
N VAL A 86 10.19 12.48 -3.68
CA VAL A 86 10.81 12.23 -4.99
C VAL A 86 11.81 11.09 -4.85
N MET A 87 11.51 9.96 -5.48
CA MET A 87 12.37 8.78 -5.44
C MET A 87 12.65 8.24 -6.85
N SER A 88 13.62 7.34 -7.00
CA SER A 88 13.85 6.71 -8.30
C SER A 88 12.74 5.70 -8.62
N LYS A 89 12.48 5.45 -9.91
CA LYS A 89 11.55 4.38 -10.33
C LYS A 89 11.93 2.99 -9.78
N ALA A 90 13.22 2.74 -9.55
CA ALA A 90 13.66 1.46 -9.01
C ALA A 90 13.28 1.32 -7.52
N ASP A 91 13.48 2.39 -6.75
CA ASP A 91 13.13 2.42 -5.32
C ASP A 91 11.62 2.39 -5.14
N HIS A 92 10.88 3.16 -5.95
CA HIS A 92 9.41 3.11 -5.99
C HIS A 92 8.90 1.70 -6.25
N LYS A 93 9.42 1.02 -7.28
CA LYS A 93 9.03 -0.35 -7.59
C LYS A 93 9.37 -1.34 -6.46
N LYS A 94 10.48 -1.13 -5.75
CA LYS A 94 10.85 -1.95 -4.59
C LYS A 94 9.86 -1.75 -3.45
N MET A 95 9.57 -0.49 -3.11
CA MET A 95 8.57 -0.11 -2.11
C MET A 95 7.19 -0.71 -2.44
N MET A 96 6.70 -0.54 -3.67
CA MET A 96 5.41 -1.10 -4.09
C MET A 96 5.34 -2.62 -4.02
N LYS A 97 6.48 -3.32 -4.20
CA LYS A 97 6.54 -4.78 -4.04
C LYS A 97 6.44 -5.19 -2.57
N GLU A 98 7.10 -4.46 -1.68
CA GLU A 98 7.02 -4.70 -0.23
C GLU A 98 5.60 -4.37 0.28
N MET A 99 5.00 -3.28 -0.18
CA MET A 99 3.61 -2.94 0.13
C MET A 99 2.61 -3.96 -0.39
N ALA A 100 2.79 -4.48 -1.62
CA ALA A 100 1.94 -5.53 -2.14
C ALA A 100 1.98 -6.77 -1.24
N LYS A 101 3.18 -7.20 -0.81
CA LYS A 101 3.33 -8.32 0.14
C LYS A 101 2.64 -8.05 1.48
N GLY A 102 2.77 -6.84 2.02
CA GLY A 102 2.07 -6.44 3.24
C GLY A 102 0.55 -6.46 3.09
N MET A 103 0.02 -6.03 1.94
CA MET A 103 -1.41 -6.14 1.66
C MET A 103 -1.88 -7.59 1.53
N GLU A 104 -1.10 -8.45 0.86
CA GLU A 104 -1.41 -9.89 0.79
C GLU A 104 -1.55 -10.48 2.20
N GLU A 105 -0.61 -10.16 3.10
CA GLU A 105 -0.64 -10.56 4.51
C GLU A 105 -1.85 -9.98 5.25
N SER A 106 -2.14 -8.68 5.12
CA SER A 106 -3.31 -8.06 5.77
C SER A 106 -4.64 -8.59 5.26
N ILE A 107 -4.73 -8.94 3.97
CA ILE A 107 -5.93 -9.55 3.38
C ILE A 107 -6.12 -10.96 3.92
N ASP A 108 -5.05 -11.74 4.05
CA ASP A 108 -5.13 -13.08 4.63
C ASP A 108 -5.52 -13.02 6.12
N GLU A 109 -4.96 -12.09 6.90
CA GLU A 109 -5.38 -11.85 8.29
C GLU A 109 -6.84 -11.40 8.40
N ALA A 110 -7.32 -10.57 7.46
CA ALA A 110 -8.70 -10.13 7.45
C ALA A 110 -9.68 -11.30 7.26
N LYS A 111 -9.33 -12.35 6.50
CA LYS A 111 -10.18 -13.54 6.33
C LYS A 111 -10.44 -14.24 7.66
N ASP A 112 -9.42 -14.33 8.51
CA ASP A 112 -9.52 -15.01 9.81
C ASP A 112 -10.29 -14.19 10.87
N GLY A 113 -10.54 -12.90 10.59
CA GLY A 113 -11.16 -11.96 11.53
C GLY A 113 -12.69 -11.92 11.52
N PHE A 114 -13.35 -12.55 10.55
CA PHE A 114 -14.79 -12.41 10.30
C PHE A 114 -15.45 -13.77 10.07
N GLU A 115 -16.61 -14.01 10.69
CA GLU A 115 -17.27 -15.33 10.64
C GLU A 115 -17.92 -15.61 9.29
N SER A 116 -18.44 -14.58 8.61
CA SER A 116 -19.16 -14.71 7.34
C SER A 116 -18.28 -14.54 6.11
N ILE A 117 -17.00 -14.15 6.25
CA ILE A 117 -16.07 -13.96 5.13
C ILE A 117 -15.19 -15.20 4.99
N GLU A 118 -15.28 -15.85 3.85
CA GLU A 118 -14.56 -17.09 3.55
C GLU A 118 -13.28 -16.84 2.77
N ASP A 119 -13.30 -15.86 1.87
CA ASP A 119 -12.14 -15.47 1.09
C ASP A 119 -12.24 -14.01 0.65
N ILE A 120 -11.10 -13.44 0.31
CA ILE A 120 -10.99 -12.13 -0.29
C ILE A 120 -10.01 -12.26 -1.46
N THR A 121 -10.53 -12.07 -2.66
CA THR A 121 -9.73 -12.08 -3.89
C THR A 121 -9.55 -10.65 -4.39
N TYR A 122 -8.51 -10.43 -5.20
CA TYR A 122 -8.16 -9.09 -5.68
C TYR A 122 -7.48 -9.14 -7.05
N ASN A 123 -7.55 -8.01 -7.76
CA ASN A 123 -6.74 -7.82 -8.96
C ASN A 123 -5.31 -7.38 -8.61
N LYS A 124 -4.41 -7.53 -9.57
CA LYS A 124 -2.96 -7.30 -9.40
C LYS A 124 -2.60 -5.89 -8.90
N ASP A 125 -3.40 -4.90 -9.24
CA ASP A 125 -3.20 -3.49 -8.88
C ASP A 125 -4.04 -3.06 -7.67
N PHE A 126 -4.74 -3.98 -7.00
CA PHE A 126 -5.49 -3.72 -5.76
C PHE A 126 -6.52 -2.60 -5.91
N THR A 127 -7.14 -2.50 -7.08
CA THR A 127 -8.25 -1.57 -7.37
C THR A 127 -9.61 -2.27 -7.36
N LYS A 128 -9.63 -3.59 -7.35
CA LYS A 128 -10.82 -4.44 -7.31
C LYS A 128 -10.59 -5.58 -6.34
N PHE A 129 -11.55 -5.75 -5.45
CA PHE A 129 -11.62 -6.82 -4.48
C PHE A 129 -12.96 -7.53 -4.61
N THR A 130 -12.97 -8.83 -4.35
CA THR A 130 -14.20 -9.61 -4.18
C THR A 130 -14.13 -10.30 -2.84
N MET A 131 -15.03 -9.91 -1.93
CA MET A 131 -15.27 -10.60 -0.67
C MET A 131 -16.24 -11.74 -0.92
N VAL A 132 -15.79 -12.98 -0.71
CA VAL A 132 -16.62 -14.17 -0.85
C VAL A 132 -17.16 -14.51 0.53
N VAL A 133 -18.49 -14.50 0.67
CA VAL A 133 -19.17 -14.69 1.96
C VAL A 133 -19.98 -15.98 1.99
N THR A 134 -20.27 -16.49 3.17
CA THR A 134 -21.06 -17.73 3.35
C THR A 134 -22.45 -17.63 2.71
N ASP A 135 -23.15 -16.54 3.02
CA ASP A 135 -24.46 -16.18 2.48
C ASP A 135 -24.76 -14.68 2.67
N GLU A 136 -25.64 -14.14 1.84
CA GLU A 136 -26.04 -12.72 1.87
C GLU A 136 -26.68 -12.28 3.21
N GLU A 137 -27.51 -13.12 3.83
CA GLU A 137 -28.28 -12.74 5.02
C GLU A 137 -27.38 -12.62 6.26
N SER A 138 -26.49 -13.59 6.46
CA SER A 138 -25.51 -13.58 7.54
C SER A 138 -24.56 -12.40 7.41
N TYR A 139 -24.09 -12.10 6.19
CA TYR A 139 -23.20 -10.96 5.93
C TYR A 139 -23.87 -9.61 6.22
N LYS A 140 -25.09 -9.39 5.72
CA LYS A 140 -25.81 -8.12 5.89
C LYS A 140 -26.21 -7.83 7.34
N ASN A 141 -26.44 -8.88 8.13
CA ASN A 141 -26.84 -8.75 9.53
C ASN A 141 -25.65 -8.78 10.51
N SER A 142 -24.41 -8.99 10.02
CA SER A 142 -23.21 -9.05 10.86
C SER A 142 -22.42 -7.74 10.82
N MET A 143 -21.43 -7.62 11.71
CA MET A 143 -20.45 -6.54 11.65
C MET A 143 -19.40 -6.78 10.55
N ASP A 144 -19.42 -7.92 9.88
CA ASP A 144 -18.46 -8.28 8.85
C ASP A 144 -18.67 -7.42 7.57
N ALA A 145 -19.85 -6.82 7.42
CA ALA A 145 -20.10 -5.79 6.40
C ALA A 145 -19.07 -4.64 6.46
N PHE A 146 -18.57 -4.31 7.66
CA PHE A 146 -17.54 -3.29 7.85
C PHE A 146 -16.15 -3.70 7.34
N ALA A 147 -15.90 -4.99 7.08
CA ALA A 147 -14.65 -5.44 6.48
C ALA A 147 -14.43 -4.81 5.09
N SER A 148 -15.51 -4.49 4.37
CA SER A 148 -15.44 -3.80 3.08
C SER A 148 -14.76 -2.42 3.20
N ILE A 149 -14.94 -1.72 4.33
CA ILE A 149 -14.30 -0.43 4.62
C ILE A 149 -12.79 -0.64 4.74
N THR A 150 -12.36 -1.61 5.55
CA THR A 150 -10.94 -1.92 5.74
C THR A 150 -10.26 -2.29 4.42
N VAL A 151 -10.92 -3.13 3.61
CA VAL A 151 -10.43 -3.53 2.28
C VAL A 151 -10.35 -2.32 1.34
N GLY A 152 -11.40 -1.51 1.30
CA GLY A 152 -11.46 -0.28 0.51
C GLY A 152 -10.35 0.70 0.87
N MET A 153 -10.15 0.97 2.16
CA MET A 153 -9.10 1.86 2.67
C MET A 153 -7.70 1.35 2.35
N THR A 154 -7.47 0.05 2.51
CA THR A 154 -6.17 -0.57 2.20
C THR A 154 -5.85 -0.44 0.71
N GLY A 155 -6.84 -0.69 -0.16
CA GLY A 155 -6.70 -0.45 -1.59
C GLY A 155 -6.41 1.01 -1.92
N MET A 156 -7.13 1.95 -1.30
CA MET A 156 -6.91 3.40 -1.52
C MET A 156 -5.50 3.81 -1.13
N MET A 157 -5.02 3.34 0.03
CA MET A 157 -3.66 3.58 0.50
C MET A 157 -2.63 3.14 -0.53
N TYR A 158 -2.77 1.92 -1.07
CA TYR A 158 -1.84 1.44 -2.10
C TYR A 158 -1.81 2.34 -3.33
N GLN A 159 -2.97 2.84 -3.78
CA GLN A 159 -3.03 3.74 -4.94
C GLN A 159 -2.34 5.08 -4.68
N VAL A 160 -2.42 5.62 -3.46
CA VAL A 160 -1.70 6.85 -3.08
C VAL A 160 -0.19 6.63 -3.25
N PHE A 161 0.34 5.52 -2.74
CA PHE A 161 1.76 5.20 -2.87
C PHE A 161 2.18 4.74 -4.28
N ASP A 162 1.25 4.23 -5.09
CA ASP A 162 1.45 4.02 -6.53
C ASP A 162 1.56 5.35 -7.30
N GLY A 163 1.23 6.48 -6.65
CA GLY A 163 1.33 7.83 -7.21
C GLY A 163 0.12 8.22 -8.04
N LYS A 164 -1.05 7.62 -7.80
CA LYS A 164 -2.29 8.03 -8.46
C LYS A 164 -2.84 9.31 -7.86
N ASP A 165 -3.39 10.16 -8.73
CA ASP A 165 -4.12 11.35 -8.30
C ASP A 165 -5.30 10.94 -7.42
N ARG A 166 -5.47 11.58 -6.25
CA ARG A 166 -6.51 11.24 -5.27
C ARG A 166 -7.91 11.16 -5.90
N ASP A 167 -8.27 12.15 -6.71
CA ASP A 167 -9.59 12.24 -7.35
C ASP A 167 -9.86 11.10 -8.33
N LYS A 168 -8.82 10.36 -8.75
CA LYS A 168 -8.91 9.22 -9.66
C LYS A 168 -8.84 7.88 -8.94
N ILE A 169 -8.60 7.88 -7.62
CA ILE A 169 -8.58 6.64 -6.83
C ILE A 169 -10.01 6.16 -6.68
N LYS A 170 -10.28 4.96 -7.20
CA LYS A 170 -11.53 4.24 -7.02
C LYS A 170 -11.23 2.79 -6.72
N ILE A 171 -11.70 2.31 -5.58
CA ILE A 171 -11.58 0.92 -5.17
C ILE A 171 -12.96 0.28 -5.21
N LYS A 172 -13.10 -0.77 -6.01
CA LYS A 172 -14.33 -1.56 -6.09
C LYS A 172 -14.22 -2.75 -5.14
N VAL A 173 -15.17 -2.89 -4.24
CA VAL A 173 -15.30 -4.04 -3.35
C VAL A 173 -16.62 -4.71 -3.69
N ALA A 174 -16.56 -5.81 -4.42
CA ALA A 174 -17.69 -6.67 -4.72
C ALA A 174 -17.92 -7.65 -3.57
N VAL A 175 -19.19 -8.01 -3.32
CA VAL A 175 -19.54 -9.07 -2.37
C VAL A 175 -20.27 -10.19 -3.12
N GLU A 176 -19.75 -11.39 -3.00
CA GLU A 176 -20.23 -12.60 -3.68
C GLU A 176 -20.70 -13.63 -2.67
N ASP A 177 -21.91 -14.15 -2.87
CA ASP A 177 -22.44 -15.27 -2.09
C ASP A 177 -21.82 -16.58 -2.61
N LYS A 178 -21.07 -17.28 -1.76
CA LYS A 178 -20.37 -18.53 -2.09
C LYS A 178 -21.31 -19.64 -2.54
N SER A 179 -22.53 -19.70 -1.99
CA SER A 179 -23.49 -20.75 -2.29
C SER A 179 -24.06 -20.63 -3.71
N THR A 180 -24.19 -19.39 -4.20
CA THR A 180 -24.77 -19.11 -5.53
C THR A 180 -23.73 -18.71 -6.58
N GLY A 181 -22.54 -18.27 -6.15
CA GLY A 181 -21.51 -17.67 -7.00
C GLY A 181 -21.94 -16.34 -7.62
N LYS A 182 -22.91 -15.65 -7.01
CA LYS A 182 -23.45 -14.40 -7.52
C LYS A 182 -22.99 -13.23 -6.67
N GLN A 183 -22.51 -12.20 -7.36
CA GLN A 183 -22.33 -10.89 -6.77
C GLN A 183 -23.70 -10.28 -6.46
N PHE A 184 -23.92 -9.89 -5.22
CA PHE A 184 -25.16 -9.24 -4.77
C PHE A 184 -24.93 -7.80 -4.28
N ASP A 185 -23.67 -7.39 -4.11
CA ASP A 185 -23.30 -6.04 -3.71
C ASP A 185 -22.03 -5.53 -4.43
N GLU A 186 -21.91 -4.23 -4.61
CA GLU A 186 -20.71 -3.53 -5.08
C GLU A 186 -20.57 -2.18 -4.37
N ILE A 187 -19.48 -2.02 -3.64
CA ILE A 187 -19.17 -0.80 -2.90
C ILE A 187 -17.98 -0.12 -3.59
N ILE A 188 -18.08 1.19 -3.81
CA ILE A 188 -17.03 1.98 -4.45
C ILE A 188 -16.48 2.98 -3.43
N TYR A 189 -15.19 2.87 -3.10
CA TYR A 189 -14.50 3.83 -2.24
C TYR A 189 -13.69 4.83 -3.08
N PRO A 190 -13.64 6.13 -2.71
CA PRO A 190 -14.22 6.71 -1.50
C PRO A 190 -15.72 7.06 -1.55
N ASP A 191 -16.43 6.86 -2.66
CA ASP A 191 -17.83 7.32 -2.83
C ASP A 191 -18.75 6.90 -1.68
N ALA A 192 -18.71 5.63 -1.28
CA ALA A 192 -19.51 5.12 -0.16
C ALA A 192 -19.16 5.77 1.19
N MET A 193 -17.92 6.23 1.41
CA MET A 193 -17.57 6.97 2.62
C MET A 193 -18.12 8.39 2.60
N ASP A 194 -18.15 9.02 1.42
CA ASP A 194 -18.66 10.37 1.28
C ASP A 194 -20.19 10.37 1.46
N ASP A 195 -20.89 9.38 0.87
CA ASP A 195 -22.32 9.17 1.08
C ASP A 195 -22.66 9.00 2.58
N LEU A 196 -21.90 8.16 3.30
CA LEU A 196 -22.09 7.93 4.74
C LEU A 196 -21.88 9.21 5.58
N LYS A 197 -20.94 10.07 5.19
CA LYS A 197 -20.72 11.36 5.87
C LYS A 197 -21.90 12.30 5.63
N GLU A 198 -22.36 12.41 4.40
CA GLU A 198 -23.51 13.27 4.04
C GLU A 198 -24.78 12.84 4.80
N GLU A 199 -25.05 11.53 4.91
CA GLU A 199 -26.17 11.01 5.68
C GLU A 199 -26.05 11.32 7.19
N ALA A 200 -24.86 11.18 7.77
CA ALA A 200 -24.63 11.49 9.17
C ALA A 200 -24.80 12.99 9.48
N GLU A 201 -24.36 13.85 8.57
CA GLU A 201 -24.54 15.30 8.68
C GLU A 201 -26.01 15.71 8.49
N ALA A 202 -26.75 15.03 7.61
CA ALA A 202 -28.19 15.27 7.43
C ALA A 202 -29.04 14.79 8.61
N GLY A 203 -28.71 13.63 9.19
CA GLY A 203 -29.44 13.02 10.31
C GLY A 203 -29.22 13.71 11.67
N THR A 204 -28.19 14.55 11.80
CA THR A 204 -27.95 15.36 13.01
C THR A 204 -28.68 16.71 12.99
N ALA A 205 -29.41 17.01 11.91
CA ALA A 205 -30.18 18.25 11.73
C ALA A 205 -31.68 18.14 12.12
N GLU A 206 -32.15 17.01 12.67
CA GLU A 206 -33.50 16.83 13.22
C GLU A 206 -33.56 16.87 14.76
#